data_AF-A0A957H7D0-F1
#
_entry.id   AF-A0A957H7D0-F1
#
_cell.length_a   1.000
_cell.length_b   1.000
_cell.length_c   1.000
_cell.angle_alpha   90.00
_cell.angle_beta   90.00
_cell.angle_gamma   90.00
#
_symmetry.space_group_name_H-M   'P 1'
#
loop_
_entity.id
_entity.type
_entity.pdbx_description
1 polymer ?
#
loop_
_entity_poly.entity_id
_entity_poly.type
_entity_poly.pdbx_seq_one_letter_code
_entity_poly.pdbx_strand_id
1 'polypeptide(L)'
;MHQPQPTGSGPAGALSPHNGFLNLQRQLGNQAVQRLLNQPSRLPAPLQRQLFVQRQEPPAQTPAPQGHTVVGAGAETPVKSVGGYGETLLKMLEADKTRQLSIQQAVQQAAQIDQGIAAPTSAEAGNPNLDTSTGRRLGLIITNSQYEEPETDLPKTATDGERMAAILNGREFAVNRQTDLPAAQMSQVIAEFVAQGAPHDDLVVFYSGHGLVGGMQGTDNQTVAPSVVGGWSKTALEKGFQLTLIIEACHAGSTADFV
;
A
#
# COMPACT_ATOMS: atom_id res chain seq x y z
N MET A 1 -61.57 5.46 -45.88
CA MET A 1 -61.80 5.98 -44.52
C MET A 1 -60.45 6.10 -43.83
N HIS A 2 -60.01 7.33 -43.58
CA HIS A 2 -58.76 7.68 -42.90
C HIS A 2 -58.85 7.35 -41.40
N GLN A 3 -57.77 6.81 -40.83
CA GLN A 3 -57.44 6.99 -39.42
C GLN A 3 -55.99 7.51 -39.31
N PRO A 4 -55.70 8.44 -38.36
CA PRO A 4 -54.43 9.14 -38.29
C PRO A 4 -53.40 8.42 -37.42
N GLN A 5 -52.12 8.69 -37.69
CA GLN A 5 -50.98 8.30 -36.85
C GLN A 5 -50.85 9.21 -35.61
N PRO A 6 -50.40 8.69 -34.45
CA PRO A 6 -49.96 9.52 -33.34
C PRO A 6 -48.49 9.94 -33.49
N THR A 7 -48.24 11.25 -33.51
CA THR A 7 -46.91 11.86 -33.36
C THR A 7 -46.56 11.94 -31.87
N GLY A 8 -45.67 11.05 -31.41
CA GLY A 8 -45.06 11.12 -30.09
C GLY A 8 -43.69 11.79 -30.13
N SER A 9 -43.63 13.04 -29.69
CA SER A 9 -42.39 13.78 -29.44
C SER A 9 -41.78 13.32 -28.11
N GLY A 10 -40.64 12.63 -28.16
CA GLY A 10 -39.86 12.28 -26.95
C GLY A 10 -39.01 13.48 -26.46
N PRO A 11 -38.86 13.69 -25.14
CA PRO A 11 -38.03 14.77 -24.62
C PRO A 11 -36.54 14.48 -24.82
N ALA A 12 -35.79 15.54 -25.11
CA ALA A 12 -34.33 15.52 -25.18
C ALA A 12 -33.72 14.98 -23.87
N GLY A 13 -32.89 13.94 -23.98
CA GLY A 13 -32.22 13.32 -22.85
C GLY A 13 -31.31 14.34 -22.13
N ALA A 14 -31.62 14.59 -20.85
CA ALA A 14 -30.73 15.32 -19.96
C ALA A 14 -29.48 14.47 -19.70
N LEU A 15 -28.30 15.02 -20.01
CA LEU A 15 -27.02 14.40 -19.70
C LEU A 15 -26.86 14.26 -18.18
N SER A 16 -26.66 13.02 -17.71
CA SER A 16 -26.34 12.75 -16.31
C SER A 16 -25.08 13.50 -15.86
N PRO A 17 -25.10 14.18 -14.70
CA PRO A 17 -24.05 15.10 -14.28
C PRO A 17 -22.68 14.45 -13.98
N HIS A 18 -22.58 13.12 -13.93
CA HIS A 18 -21.33 12.39 -13.67
C HIS A 18 -20.40 12.23 -14.88
N ASN A 19 -20.86 12.52 -16.10
CA ASN A 19 -20.03 12.31 -17.31
C ASN A 19 -19.24 13.54 -17.78
N GLY A 20 -19.43 14.71 -17.16
CA GLY A 20 -18.82 15.97 -17.61
C GLY A 20 -17.29 15.99 -17.45
N PHE A 21 -16.79 15.50 -16.31
CA PHE A 21 -15.37 15.59 -15.97
C PHE A 21 -14.51 14.59 -16.77
N LEU A 22 -14.99 13.35 -16.91
CA LEU A 22 -14.32 12.29 -17.69
C LEU A 22 -14.25 12.62 -19.19
N ASN A 23 -15.24 13.34 -19.73
CA ASN A 23 -15.20 13.82 -21.12
C ASN A 23 -14.23 14.99 -21.30
N LEU A 24 -14.14 15.89 -20.31
CA LEU A 24 -13.18 16.99 -20.32
C LEU A 24 -11.72 16.48 -20.25
N GLN A 25 -11.47 15.46 -19.44
CA GLN A 25 -10.15 14.83 -19.33
C GLN A 25 -9.74 14.09 -20.60
N ARG A 26 -10.68 13.42 -21.28
CA ARG A 26 -10.44 12.81 -22.60
C ARG A 26 -10.15 13.84 -23.70
N GLN A 27 -10.76 15.03 -23.66
CA GLN A 27 -10.56 16.05 -24.68
C GLN A 27 -9.29 16.88 -24.49
N LEU A 28 -8.90 17.18 -23.25
CA LEU A 28 -7.84 18.16 -22.98
C LEU A 28 -6.50 17.51 -22.56
N GLY A 29 -6.51 16.24 -22.17
CA GLY A 29 -5.34 15.56 -21.60
C GLY A 29 -4.99 16.05 -20.18
N ASN A 30 -4.25 15.22 -19.44
CA ASN A 30 -4.06 15.39 -17.99
C ASN A 30 -3.39 16.71 -17.59
N GLN A 31 -2.43 17.21 -18.37
CA GLN A 31 -1.73 18.47 -18.04
C GLN A 31 -2.58 19.74 -18.22
N ALA A 32 -3.57 19.72 -19.10
CA ALA A 32 -4.48 20.86 -19.29
C ALA A 32 -5.58 20.87 -18.23
N VAL A 33 -6.07 19.70 -17.83
CA VAL A 33 -6.99 19.55 -16.69
C VAL A 33 -6.33 20.05 -15.40
N GLN A 34 -5.07 19.68 -15.15
CA GLN A 34 -4.37 20.13 -13.94
C GLN A 34 -4.19 21.66 -13.89
N ARG A 35 -3.91 22.30 -15.04
CA ARG A 35 -3.83 23.76 -15.14
C ARG A 35 -5.17 24.45 -14.88
N LEU A 36 -6.28 23.86 -15.31
CA LEU A 36 -7.63 24.37 -15.05
C LEU A 36 -8.06 24.19 -13.59
N LEU A 37 -7.68 23.08 -12.95
CA LEU A 37 -7.95 22.84 -11.52
C LEU A 37 -7.20 23.81 -10.60
N ASN A 38 -6.03 24.30 -11.03
CA ASN A 38 -5.23 25.28 -10.29
C ASN A 38 -5.72 26.73 -10.48
N GLN A 39 -6.71 26.98 -11.34
CA GLN A 39 -7.33 28.30 -11.55
C GLN A 39 -8.86 28.16 -11.69
N PRO A 40 -9.56 27.76 -10.62
CA PRO A 40 -10.98 27.37 -10.69
C PRO A 40 -11.90 28.50 -11.16
N SER A 41 -11.50 29.76 -10.98
CA SER A 41 -12.22 30.94 -11.48
C SER A 41 -12.31 31.01 -13.01
N ARG A 42 -11.46 30.27 -13.74
CA ARG A 42 -11.50 30.18 -15.22
C ARG A 42 -12.43 29.10 -15.75
N LEU A 43 -13.03 28.27 -14.89
CA LEU A 43 -13.98 27.24 -15.33
C LEU A 43 -15.37 27.83 -15.56
N PRO A 44 -16.19 27.25 -16.46
CA PRO A 44 -17.61 27.60 -16.56
C PRO A 44 -18.33 27.40 -15.22
N ALA A 45 -19.23 28.31 -14.86
CA ALA A 45 -20.01 28.27 -13.61
C ALA A 45 -20.62 26.90 -13.23
N PRO A 46 -21.19 26.10 -14.16
CA PRO A 46 -21.68 24.76 -13.81
C PRO A 46 -20.59 23.78 -13.37
N LEU A 47 -19.37 23.89 -13.93
CA LEU A 47 -18.22 23.08 -13.51
C LEU A 47 -17.58 23.59 -12.21
N GLN A 48 -17.61 24.91 -11.97
CA GLN A 48 -17.21 25.48 -10.68
C GLN A 48 -18.09 24.94 -9.55
N ARG A 49 -19.42 24.85 -9.75
CA ARG A 49 -20.34 24.26 -8.76
C ARG A 49 -20.10 22.77 -8.52
N GLN A 50 -19.79 21.98 -9.54
CA GLN A 50 -19.46 20.56 -9.36
C GLN A 50 -18.16 20.36 -8.56
N LEU A 51 -17.13 21.17 -8.83
CA LEU A 51 -15.90 21.17 -8.04
C LEU A 51 -16.13 21.65 -6.60
N PHE A 52 -17.05 22.61 -6.39
CA PHE A 52 -17.40 23.09 -5.06
C PHE A 52 -18.17 22.06 -4.24
N VAL A 53 -19.05 21.27 -4.88
CA VAL A 53 -19.75 20.15 -4.23
C VAL A 53 -18.78 19.02 -3.88
N GLN A 54 -17.75 18.75 -4.70
CA GLN A 54 -16.68 17.81 -4.35
C GLN A 54 -15.70 18.34 -3.27
N ARG A 55 -15.71 19.65 -3.00
CA ARG A 55 -14.88 20.30 -1.97
C ARG A 55 -15.63 20.66 -0.70
N GLN A 56 -16.90 20.29 -0.55
CA GLN A 56 -17.53 20.38 0.77
C GLN A 56 -16.77 19.47 1.72
N GLU A 57 -16.17 20.06 2.76
CA GLU A 57 -15.50 19.32 3.81
C GLU A 57 -16.45 18.23 4.32
N PRO A 58 -15.97 16.98 4.51
CA PRO A 58 -16.78 15.95 5.10
C PRO A 58 -17.33 16.44 6.45
N PRO A 59 -18.54 16.01 6.87
CA PRO A 59 -19.03 16.32 8.21
C PRO A 59 -17.95 15.96 9.22
N ALA A 60 -17.76 16.82 10.22
CA ALA A 60 -16.72 16.70 11.24
C ALA A 60 -16.50 15.22 11.62
N GLN A 61 -15.38 14.67 11.15
CA GLN A 61 -15.03 13.28 11.41
C GLN A 61 -14.95 13.14 12.93
N THR A 62 -15.71 12.18 13.46
CA THR A 62 -15.41 11.64 14.79
C THR A 62 -13.93 11.25 14.76
N PRO A 63 -13.08 11.68 15.71
CA PRO A 63 -11.65 11.42 15.64
C PRO A 63 -11.42 9.93 15.38
N ALA A 64 -10.75 9.62 14.27
CA ALA A 64 -10.37 8.26 13.94
C ALA A 64 -9.59 7.66 15.13
N PRO A 65 -9.77 6.36 15.44
CA PRO A 65 -8.93 5.71 16.43
C PRO A 65 -7.46 5.92 16.04
N GLN A 66 -6.71 6.55 16.94
CA GLN A 66 -5.28 6.80 16.78
C GLN A 66 -4.56 5.44 16.82
N GLY A 67 -4.11 4.92 15.68
CA GLY A 67 -3.45 3.60 15.62
C GLY A 67 -2.83 3.18 14.29
N HIS A 68 -2.76 4.08 13.31
CA HIS A 68 -2.18 3.79 11.99
C HIS A 68 -1.07 4.79 11.69
N THR A 69 0.13 4.29 11.46
CA THR A 69 1.26 5.11 10.98
C THR A 69 1.78 4.47 9.69
N VAL A 70 1.59 5.17 8.58
CA VAL A 70 2.28 4.87 7.32
C VAL A 70 3.58 5.65 7.32
N VAL A 71 4.71 4.94 7.17
CA VAL A 71 6.02 5.56 7.12
C VAL A 71 6.64 5.27 5.75
N GLY A 72 6.77 6.33 4.94
CA GLY A 72 7.54 6.33 3.68
C GLY A 72 6.78 5.81 2.45
N ALA A 73 6.01 6.68 1.78
CA ALA A 73 5.47 6.40 0.44
C ALA A 73 6.42 6.96 -0.65
N GLY A 74 7.02 6.07 -1.45
CA GLY A 74 7.82 6.46 -2.62
C GLY A 74 6.97 7.05 -3.76
N ALA A 75 7.56 7.94 -4.58
CA ALA A 75 6.88 8.59 -5.71
C ALA A 75 6.55 7.60 -6.87
N GLU A 76 5.76 8.02 -7.87
CA GLU A 76 5.13 7.12 -8.87
C GLU A 76 5.92 6.88 -10.18
N THR A 77 7.15 7.41 -10.34
CA THR A 77 7.87 7.35 -11.62
C THR A 77 8.84 6.15 -11.75
N PRO A 78 8.76 5.31 -12.80
CA PRO A 78 9.63 4.15 -12.96
C PRO A 78 11.08 4.56 -13.29
N VAL A 79 12.04 4.13 -12.48
CA VAL A 79 13.49 4.27 -12.73
C VAL A 79 14.16 2.92 -12.44
N LYS A 80 15.13 2.52 -13.27
CA LYS A 80 16.02 1.38 -12.99
C LYS A 80 16.90 1.70 -11.78
N SER A 81 16.43 1.38 -10.58
CA SER A 81 17.25 1.40 -9.37
C SER A 81 18.19 0.18 -9.36
N VAL A 82 19.48 0.41 -9.12
CA VAL A 82 20.53 -0.63 -9.01
C VAL A 82 20.78 -0.99 -7.52
N GLY A 83 19.95 -0.48 -6.61
CA GLY A 83 20.03 -0.77 -5.18
C GLY A 83 18.72 -0.39 -4.50
N GLY A 84 17.91 -1.38 -4.19
CA GLY A 84 16.73 -1.19 -3.35
C GLY A 84 17.14 -0.83 -1.93
N TYR A 85 16.36 0.04 -1.31
CA TYR A 85 16.48 0.46 0.08
C TYR A 85 16.43 -0.64 1.12
N GLY A 86 15.91 -1.84 0.79
CA GLY A 86 16.06 -2.98 1.69
C GLY A 86 17.52 -3.14 2.07
N GLU A 87 18.46 -2.80 1.18
CA GLU A 87 19.88 -2.76 1.51
C GLU A 87 20.23 -1.80 2.67
N THR A 88 19.69 -0.58 2.70
CA THR A 88 19.92 0.39 3.78
C THR A 88 19.27 -0.07 5.07
N LEU A 89 18.01 -0.49 5.03
CA LEU A 89 17.29 -1.01 6.19
C LEU A 89 18.00 -2.24 6.78
N LEU A 90 18.33 -3.22 5.93
CA LEU A 90 19.04 -4.43 6.33
C LEU A 90 20.40 -4.08 6.94
N LYS A 91 21.19 -3.20 6.31
CA LYS A 91 22.47 -2.73 6.87
C LYS A 91 22.32 -2.05 8.22
N MET A 92 21.31 -1.20 8.40
CA MET A 92 21.05 -0.54 9.68
C MET A 92 20.71 -1.55 10.78
N LEU A 93 19.82 -2.49 10.48
CA LEU A 93 19.42 -3.54 11.41
C LEU A 93 20.56 -4.55 11.70
N GLU A 94 21.41 -4.83 10.71
CA GLU A 94 22.61 -5.68 10.85
C GLU A 94 23.70 -5.00 11.69
N ALA A 95 23.84 -3.69 11.57
CA ALA A 95 24.81 -2.88 12.31
C ALA A 95 24.41 -2.71 13.79
N ASP A 96 23.11 -2.75 14.09
CA ASP A 96 22.57 -2.70 15.45
C ASP A 96 22.80 -4.00 16.22
N LYS A 97 24.04 -4.24 16.65
CA LYS A 97 24.43 -5.43 17.43
C LYS A 97 23.80 -5.45 18.82
N THR A 98 23.43 -4.30 19.37
CA THR A 98 22.79 -4.19 20.69
C THR A 98 21.29 -4.47 20.61
N ARG A 99 20.72 -4.50 19.40
CA ARG A 99 19.30 -4.74 19.12
C ARG A 99 18.41 -3.69 19.79
N GLN A 100 18.95 -2.50 20.02
CA GLN A 100 18.25 -1.40 20.69
C GLN A 100 17.38 -0.62 19.73
N LEU A 101 17.72 -0.59 18.45
CA LEU A 101 16.93 0.06 17.42
C LEU A 101 15.72 -0.82 17.13
N SER A 102 14.50 -0.35 17.42
CA SER A 102 13.31 -1.13 17.04
C SER A 102 13.21 -1.24 15.52
N ILE A 103 12.51 -2.26 15.03
CA ILE A 103 12.31 -2.45 13.58
C ILE A 103 11.61 -1.21 12.99
N GLN A 104 10.61 -0.68 13.69
CA GLN A 104 9.88 0.54 13.32
C GLN A 104 10.81 1.76 13.21
N GLN A 105 11.67 1.96 14.22
CA GLN A 105 12.65 3.06 14.20
C GLN A 105 13.65 2.89 13.06
N ALA A 106 14.09 1.66 12.79
CA ALA A 106 15.01 1.39 11.68
C ALA A 106 14.36 1.72 10.34
N VAL A 107 13.09 1.35 10.13
CA VAL A 107 12.36 1.68 8.90
C VAL A 107 12.18 3.20 8.77
N GLN A 108 11.76 3.88 9.83
CA GLN A 108 11.62 5.34 9.85
C GLN A 108 12.92 6.06 9.50
N GLN A 109 14.06 5.61 10.05
CA GLN A 109 15.35 6.20 9.73
C GLN A 109 15.81 5.86 8.31
N ALA A 110 15.62 4.61 7.86
CA ALA A 110 15.97 4.21 6.49
C ALA A 110 15.17 5.00 5.44
N ALA A 111 13.89 5.26 5.68
CA ALA A 111 13.03 6.07 4.82
C ALA A 111 13.41 7.56 4.77
N GLN A 112 14.15 8.07 5.77
CA GLN A 112 14.66 9.44 5.76
C GLN A 112 15.98 9.59 4.98
N ILE A 113 16.83 8.55 5.03
CA ILE A 113 18.17 8.57 4.43
C ILE A 113 18.09 8.56 2.91
N ASP A 114 17.11 7.87 2.36
CA ASP A 114 16.94 7.73 0.93
C ASP A 114 15.50 8.18 0.62
N GLN A 115 15.31 9.13 -0.30
CA GLN A 115 13.98 9.62 -0.73
C GLN A 115 13.71 9.31 -2.21
N GLY A 116 14.44 8.34 -2.76
CA GLY A 116 14.16 7.70 -4.02
C GLY A 116 12.78 7.04 -4.14
N ILE A 117 12.48 6.65 -5.37
CA ILE A 117 11.15 6.30 -5.88
C ILE A 117 10.76 4.84 -5.55
N ALA A 118 11.71 4.08 -5.01
CA ALA A 118 11.59 2.69 -4.58
C ALA A 118 11.76 2.56 -3.05
N ALA A 119 11.31 3.57 -2.29
CA ALA A 119 11.33 3.54 -0.84
C ALA A 119 10.50 2.35 -0.32
N PRO A 120 11.02 1.57 0.63
CA PRO A 120 10.28 0.50 1.25
C PRO A 120 9.20 1.19 2.05
N THR A 121 7.98 0.74 1.86
CA THR A 121 6.87 1.33 2.57
C THR A 121 6.58 0.44 3.76
N SER A 122 6.61 1.03 4.96
CA SER A 122 6.05 0.36 6.12
C SER A 122 4.69 0.87 6.46
N ALA A 123 3.88 -0.08 6.89
CA ALA A 123 2.55 0.14 7.37
C ALA A 123 2.47 -0.49 8.76
N GLU A 124 2.14 0.33 9.74
CA GLU A 124 2.01 -0.10 11.13
C GLU A 124 0.54 -0.06 11.53
N ALA A 125 0.09 -1.13 12.17
CA ALA A 125 -1.24 -1.22 12.73
C ALA A 125 -1.19 -1.83 14.12
N GLY A 126 -1.91 -1.23 15.05
CA GLY A 126 -1.89 -1.63 16.46
C GLY A 126 -1.87 -0.41 17.37
N ASN A 127 -1.81 -0.66 18.68
CA ASN A 127 -1.58 0.41 19.63
C ASN A 127 -0.06 0.62 19.75
N PRO A 128 0.49 1.78 19.35
CA PRO A 128 1.94 2.04 19.46
C PRO A 128 2.44 2.11 20.92
N ASN A 129 1.53 2.21 21.88
CA ASN A 129 1.82 2.15 23.32
C ASN A 129 1.58 0.76 23.92
N LEU A 130 1.29 -0.25 23.09
CA LEU A 130 1.12 -1.61 23.55
C LEU A 130 2.47 -2.12 24.05
N ASP A 131 2.50 -2.57 25.29
CA ASP A 131 3.65 -3.32 25.78
C ASP A 131 3.67 -4.68 25.10
N THR A 132 4.56 -4.85 24.12
CA THR A 132 4.79 -6.11 23.42
C THR A 132 5.86 -6.98 24.07
N SER A 133 6.45 -6.55 25.19
CA SER A 133 7.52 -7.29 25.87
C SER A 133 7.06 -8.63 26.47
N THR A 134 5.74 -8.77 26.66
CA THR A 134 5.12 -9.97 27.25
C THR A 134 4.46 -10.88 26.22
N GLY A 135 4.26 -10.42 24.99
CA GLY A 135 3.67 -11.20 23.90
C GLY A 135 4.70 -11.97 23.08
N ARG A 136 4.19 -12.75 22.12
CA ARG A 136 5.03 -13.49 21.17
C ARG A 136 5.56 -12.54 20.10
N ARG A 137 6.78 -12.79 19.64
CA ARG A 137 7.38 -12.14 18.48
C ARG A 137 7.35 -13.09 17.31
N LEU A 138 6.56 -12.78 16.29
CA LEU A 138 6.35 -13.65 15.13
C LEU A 138 6.77 -12.93 13.86
N GLY A 139 7.55 -13.60 13.01
CA GLY A 139 8.00 -13.06 11.74
C GLY A 139 7.47 -13.88 10.57
N LEU A 140 6.97 -13.22 9.53
CA LEU A 140 6.68 -13.81 8.24
C LEU A 140 7.51 -13.10 7.18
N ILE A 141 8.29 -13.87 6.43
CA ILE A 141 9.07 -13.37 5.30
C ILE A 141 8.54 -14.01 4.03
N ILE A 142 8.19 -13.18 3.07
CA ILE A 142 7.78 -13.60 1.73
C ILE A 142 8.74 -12.98 0.72
N THR A 143 9.38 -13.82 -0.09
CA THR A 143 10.25 -13.36 -1.18
C THR A 143 9.81 -13.95 -2.49
N ASN A 144 9.50 -13.10 -3.46
CA ASN A 144 9.21 -13.51 -4.83
C ASN A 144 10.40 -13.16 -5.72
N SER A 145 11.10 -14.18 -6.16
CA SER A 145 12.36 -14.11 -6.91
C SER A 145 12.26 -14.75 -8.30
N GLN A 146 11.37 -15.73 -8.46
CA GLN A 146 11.13 -16.47 -9.70
C GLN A 146 9.69 -16.25 -10.16
N TYR A 147 9.50 -15.56 -11.28
CA TYR A 147 8.19 -15.23 -11.83
C TYR A 147 7.90 -16.08 -13.06
N GLU A 148 6.63 -16.13 -13.49
CA GLU A 148 6.25 -16.84 -14.72
C GLU A 148 7.01 -16.35 -15.97
N GLU A 149 7.36 -15.06 -16.01
CA GLU A 149 8.19 -14.44 -17.04
C GLU A 149 9.63 -14.32 -16.53
N PRO A 150 10.59 -15.16 -17.01
CA PRO A 150 11.95 -15.19 -16.47
C PRO A 150 12.71 -13.86 -16.59
N GLU A 151 12.36 -13.01 -17.56
CA GLU A 151 12.96 -11.68 -17.71
C GLU A 151 12.63 -10.72 -16.55
N THR A 152 11.63 -11.08 -15.74
CA THR A 152 11.18 -10.33 -14.57
C THR A 152 11.72 -10.89 -13.25
N ASP A 153 12.56 -11.94 -13.28
CA ASP A 153 13.13 -12.51 -12.07
C ASP A 153 13.93 -11.49 -11.24
N LEU A 154 13.84 -11.62 -9.92
CA LEU A 154 14.54 -10.79 -8.94
C LEU A 154 15.41 -11.64 -8.00
N PRO A 155 16.54 -12.21 -8.45
CA PRO A 155 17.35 -13.10 -7.61
C PRO A 155 17.82 -12.49 -6.29
N LYS A 156 17.93 -11.15 -6.23
CA LYS A 156 18.33 -10.42 -5.02
C LYS A 156 17.31 -10.58 -3.88
N THR A 157 16.01 -10.69 -4.17
CA THR A 157 14.96 -10.75 -3.13
C THR A 157 15.11 -11.97 -2.23
N ALA A 158 15.55 -13.11 -2.78
CA ALA A 158 15.89 -14.29 -1.99
C ALA A 158 17.01 -14.01 -0.97
N THR A 159 18.05 -13.26 -1.37
CA THR A 159 19.16 -12.87 -0.49
C THR A 159 18.70 -11.89 0.59
N ASP A 160 17.84 -10.93 0.23
CA ASP A 160 17.27 -9.97 1.18
C ASP A 160 16.39 -10.66 2.23
N GLY A 161 15.60 -11.67 1.83
CA GLY A 161 14.82 -12.50 2.76
C GLY A 161 15.68 -13.30 3.74
N GLU A 162 16.81 -13.86 3.30
CA GLU A 162 17.75 -14.54 4.21
C GLU A 162 18.31 -13.58 5.27
N ARG A 163 18.68 -12.37 4.84
CA ARG A 163 19.21 -11.33 5.74
C ARG A 163 18.15 -10.88 6.73
N MET A 164 16.94 -10.60 6.27
CA MET A 164 15.83 -10.23 7.16
C MET A 164 15.52 -11.37 8.14
N ALA A 165 15.55 -12.63 7.71
CA ALA A 165 15.33 -13.77 8.59
C ALA A 165 16.39 -13.84 9.70
N ALA A 166 17.66 -13.65 9.35
CA ALA A 166 18.75 -13.62 10.32
C ALA A 166 18.59 -12.48 11.33
N ILE A 167 18.19 -11.29 10.86
CA ILE A 167 17.91 -10.12 11.71
C ILE A 167 16.76 -10.41 12.68
N LEU A 168 15.61 -10.89 12.18
CA LEU A 168 14.43 -11.15 12.99
C LEU A 168 14.66 -12.28 14.00
N ASN A 169 15.29 -13.38 13.59
CA ASN A 169 15.68 -14.45 14.50
C ASN A 169 16.63 -13.94 15.60
N GLY A 170 17.59 -13.07 15.23
CA GLY A 170 18.44 -12.38 16.19
C GLY A 170 17.65 -11.54 17.19
N ARG A 171 16.48 -11.02 16.81
CA ARG A 171 15.59 -10.22 17.67
C ARG A 171 14.52 -11.07 18.38
N GLU A 172 14.73 -12.40 18.43
CA GLU A 172 13.87 -13.39 19.10
C GLU A 172 12.49 -13.56 18.46
N PHE A 173 12.34 -13.16 17.19
CA PHE A 173 11.15 -13.52 16.42
C PHE A 173 11.21 -14.99 16.01
N ALA A 174 10.09 -15.69 16.13
CA ALA A 174 9.90 -16.97 15.47
C ALA A 174 9.56 -16.72 13.99
N VAL A 175 10.52 -16.93 13.10
CA VAL A 175 10.41 -16.57 11.68
C VAL A 175 9.92 -17.76 10.83
N ASN A 176 8.82 -17.56 10.11
CA ASN A 176 8.38 -18.40 8.99
C ASN A 176 8.76 -17.73 7.66
N ARG A 177 9.26 -18.52 6.70
CA ARG A 177 9.68 -18.05 5.39
C ARG A 177 8.88 -18.73 4.30
N GLN A 178 8.48 -17.95 3.31
CA GLN A 178 7.76 -18.41 2.13
C GLN A 178 8.41 -17.78 0.90
N THR A 179 8.46 -18.54 -0.20
CA THR A 179 9.15 -18.13 -1.41
C THR A 179 8.28 -18.35 -2.63
N ASP A 180 8.33 -17.43 -3.57
CA ASP A 180 7.78 -17.55 -4.91
C ASP A 180 6.27 -17.91 -4.92
N LEU A 181 5.50 -17.14 -4.15
CA LEU A 181 4.06 -17.35 -4.00
C LEU A 181 3.24 -16.65 -5.09
N PRO A 182 2.24 -17.34 -5.69
CA PRO A 182 1.16 -16.70 -6.43
C PRO A 182 0.36 -15.74 -5.55
N ALA A 183 -0.29 -14.72 -6.14
CA ALA A 183 -0.90 -13.65 -5.36
C ALA A 183 -1.99 -14.14 -4.39
N ALA A 184 -2.81 -15.10 -4.82
CA ALA A 184 -3.85 -15.69 -3.97
C ALA A 184 -3.26 -16.42 -2.75
N GLN A 185 -2.18 -17.20 -2.96
CA GLN A 185 -1.50 -17.90 -1.87
C GLN A 185 -0.78 -16.92 -0.94
N MET A 186 -0.14 -15.89 -1.49
CA MET A 186 0.48 -14.82 -0.72
C MET A 186 -0.54 -14.13 0.20
N SER A 187 -1.71 -13.75 -0.34
CA SER A 187 -2.79 -13.15 0.45
C SER A 187 -3.28 -14.11 1.56
N GLN A 188 -3.43 -15.40 1.24
CA GLN A 188 -3.88 -16.40 2.20
C GLN A 188 -2.89 -16.57 3.35
N VAL A 189 -1.61 -16.76 3.03
CA VAL A 189 -0.54 -16.95 4.02
C VAL A 189 -0.44 -15.75 4.96
N ILE A 190 -0.51 -14.53 4.44
CA ILE A 190 -0.46 -13.33 5.30
C ILE A 190 -1.71 -13.25 6.17
N ALA A 191 -2.90 -13.52 5.62
CA ALA A 191 -4.13 -13.54 6.41
C ALA A 191 -4.09 -14.59 7.53
N GLU A 192 -3.61 -15.79 7.25
CA GLU A 192 -3.43 -16.86 8.24
C GLU A 192 -2.40 -16.49 9.31
N PHE A 193 -1.31 -15.81 8.94
CA PHE A 193 -0.31 -15.31 9.88
C PHE A 193 -0.89 -14.22 10.80
N VAL A 194 -1.56 -13.23 10.24
CA VAL A 194 -2.22 -12.15 11.00
C VAL A 194 -3.32 -12.70 11.90
N ALA A 195 -4.04 -13.73 11.46
CA ALA A 195 -5.07 -14.38 12.26
C ALA A 195 -4.52 -15.06 13.53
N GLN A 196 -3.23 -15.41 13.57
CA GLN A 196 -2.59 -16.01 14.76
C GLN A 196 -2.32 -14.99 15.87
N GLY A 197 -2.34 -13.69 15.59
CA GLY A 197 -2.04 -12.66 16.58
C GLY A 197 -3.01 -12.67 17.76
N ALA A 198 -2.45 -12.49 18.95
CA ALA A 198 -3.14 -12.37 20.24
C ALA A 198 -2.70 -11.09 20.95
N PRO A 199 -3.46 -10.59 21.96
CA PRO A 199 -3.11 -9.35 22.65
C PRO A 199 -1.64 -9.33 23.09
N HIS A 200 -0.98 -8.19 22.92
CA HIS A 200 0.44 -7.97 23.23
C HIS A 200 1.46 -8.63 22.28
N ASP A 201 1.05 -9.43 21.30
CA ASP A 201 2.00 -9.96 20.31
C ASP A 201 2.59 -8.84 19.43
N ASP A 202 3.79 -9.10 18.90
CA ASP A 202 4.50 -8.29 17.90
C ASP A 202 4.71 -9.13 16.63
N LEU A 203 3.96 -8.80 15.59
CA LEU A 203 3.98 -9.49 14.30
C LEU A 203 4.70 -8.62 13.28
N VAL A 204 5.68 -9.19 12.59
CA VAL A 204 6.38 -8.56 11.47
C VAL A 204 6.12 -9.35 10.20
N VAL A 205 5.63 -8.69 9.16
CA VAL A 205 5.56 -9.22 7.80
C VAL A 205 6.54 -8.46 6.94
N PHE A 206 7.47 -9.17 6.30
CA PHE A 206 8.40 -8.61 5.32
C PHE A 206 8.13 -9.23 3.96
N TYR A 207 7.86 -8.39 2.97
CA TYR A 207 7.71 -8.78 1.57
C TYR A 207 8.83 -8.16 0.74
N SER A 208 9.49 -8.95 -0.10
CA SER A 208 10.46 -8.49 -1.10
C SER A 208 10.13 -9.08 -2.46
N GLY A 209 9.83 -8.22 -3.44
CA GLY A 209 9.35 -8.63 -4.76
C GLY A 209 8.95 -7.45 -5.63
N HIS A 210 8.25 -7.72 -6.74
CA HIS A 210 7.68 -6.67 -7.56
C HIS A 210 6.46 -6.05 -6.89
N GLY A 211 6.29 -4.75 -7.11
CA GLY A 211 5.06 -4.07 -6.74
C GLY A 211 4.58 -3.27 -7.93
N LEU A 212 3.26 -3.31 -8.10
CA LEU A 212 2.55 -2.59 -9.13
C LEU A 212 1.64 -1.57 -8.45
N VAL A 213 1.08 -0.64 -9.22
CA VAL A 213 0.05 0.29 -8.70
C VAL A 213 -1.13 -0.47 -8.06
N GLY A 214 -1.38 -1.70 -8.52
CA GLY A 214 -2.41 -2.59 -7.98
C GLY A 214 -2.02 -3.37 -6.72
N GLY A 215 -0.82 -3.17 -6.17
CA GLY A 215 -0.36 -3.81 -4.93
C GLY A 215 0.85 -4.74 -5.10
N MET A 216 1.04 -5.66 -4.14
CA MET A 216 2.16 -6.60 -4.12
C MET A 216 1.97 -7.69 -5.19
N GLN A 217 2.96 -7.95 -6.03
CA GLN A 217 2.84 -8.89 -7.14
C GLN A 217 3.16 -10.33 -6.71
N GLY A 218 2.28 -11.26 -7.06
CA GLY A 218 2.53 -12.70 -6.99
C GLY A 218 3.36 -13.20 -8.17
N THR A 219 3.88 -14.42 -8.07
CA THR A 219 4.65 -15.03 -9.18
C THR A 219 3.82 -15.30 -10.44
N ASP A 220 2.50 -15.33 -10.29
CA ASP A 220 1.45 -15.48 -11.32
C ASP A 220 1.01 -14.17 -11.98
N ASN A 221 1.80 -13.10 -11.82
CA ASN A 221 1.52 -11.75 -12.33
C ASN A 221 0.22 -11.10 -11.83
N GLN A 222 -0.47 -11.72 -10.87
CA GLN A 222 -1.60 -11.12 -10.17
C GLN A 222 -1.09 -10.26 -9.01
N THR A 223 -1.94 -9.38 -8.47
CA THR A 223 -1.57 -8.55 -7.32
C THR A 223 -2.46 -8.81 -6.11
N VAL A 224 -1.87 -8.73 -4.92
CA VAL A 224 -2.60 -8.56 -3.67
C VAL A 224 -2.95 -7.09 -3.51
N ALA A 225 -4.25 -6.80 -3.62
CA ALA A 225 -4.74 -5.43 -3.62
C ALA A 225 -4.51 -4.72 -2.27
N PRO A 226 -4.26 -3.40 -2.27
CA PRO A 226 -4.07 -2.63 -1.04
C PRO A 226 -5.23 -2.72 -0.03
N SER A 227 -6.48 -2.86 -0.50
CA SER A 227 -7.64 -3.04 0.36
C SER A 227 -7.59 -4.32 1.21
N VAL A 228 -6.92 -5.37 0.73
CA VAL A 228 -6.67 -6.59 1.50
C VAL A 228 -5.72 -6.29 2.67
N VAL A 229 -4.70 -5.48 2.42
CA VAL A 229 -3.72 -5.06 3.42
C VAL A 229 -4.40 -4.29 4.56
N GLY A 230 -5.30 -3.35 4.24
CA GLY A 230 -6.10 -2.65 5.26
C GLY A 230 -6.95 -3.57 6.15
N GLY A 231 -7.39 -4.71 5.61
CA GLY A 231 -8.09 -5.73 6.39
C GLY A 231 -7.23 -6.39 7.47
N TRP A 232 -5.93 -6.58 7.20
CA TRP A 232 -4.98 -7.11 8.18
C TRP A 232 -4.69 -6.11 9.30
N SER A 233 -4.53 -4.84 8.95
CA SER A 233 -4.34 -3.74 9.89
C SER A 233 -5.52 -3.60 10.85
N LYS A 234 -6.74 -3.65 10.31
CA LYS A 234 -7.97 -3.67 11.10
C LYS A 234 -8.00 -4.87 12.06
N THR A 235 -7.60 -6.05 11.59
CA THR A 235 -7.54 -7.27 12.43
C THR A 235 -6.57 -7.10 13.61
N ALA A 236 -5.40 -6.49 13.39
CA ALA A 236 -4.42 -6.22 14.44
C ALA A 236 -4.98 -5.30 15.53
N LEU A 237 -5.65 -4.22 15.13
CA LEU A 237 -6.31 -3.29 16.05
C LEU A 237 -7.43 -3.96 16.86
N GLU A 238 -8.30 -4.72 16.19
CA GLU A 238 -9.42 -5.40 16.85
C GLU A 238 -8.96 -6.44 17.88
N LYS A 239 -7.83 -7.11 17.62
CA LYS A 239 -7.26 -8.13 18.51
C LYS A 239 -6.24 -7.61 19.51
N GLY A 240 -5.82 -6.35 19.40
CA GLY A 240 -4.91 -5.70 20.34
C GLY A 240 -3.46 -6.20 20.26
N PHE A 241 -2.95 -6.47 19.06
CA PHE A 241 -1.53 -6.76 18.83
C PHE A 241 -0.87 -5.72 17.92
N GLN A 242 0.46 -5.70 17.89
CA GLN A 242 1.23 -4.87 16.97
C GLN A 242 1.50 -5.64 15.68
N LEU A 243 1.20 -5.04 14.54
CA LEU A 243 1.56 -5.51 13.22
C LEU A 243 2.47 -4.47 12.55
N THR A 244 3.62 -4.92 12.07
CA THR A 244 4.54 -4.13 11.24
C THR A 244 4.66 -4.82 9.89
N LEU A 245 4.12 -4.20 8.84
CA LEU A 245 4.28 -4.65 7.47
C LEU A 245 5.39 -3.84 6.80
N ILE A 246 6.38 -4.52 6.23
CA ILE A 246 7.51 -3.93 5.51
C ILE A 246 7.46 -4.44 4.07
N ILE A 247 7.22 -3.53 3.12
CA ILE A 247 7.09 -3.87 1.70
C ILE A 247 8.30 -3.31 0.95
N GLU A 248 9.22 -4.18 0.56
CA GLU A 248 10.32 -3.87 -0.36
C GLU A 248 9.86 -4.20 -1.79
N ALA A 249 9.19 -3.24 -2.43
CA ALA A 249 8.67 -3.37 -3.78
C ALA A 249 8.61 -2.03 -4.50
N CYS A 250 8.62 -2.03 -5.84
CA CYS A 250 8.27 -0.84 -6.62
C CYS A 250 6.83 -0.40 -6.29
N HIS A 251 6.53 0.90 -6.29
CA HIS A 251 5.18 1.42 -6.03
C HIS A 251 4.55 1.04 -4.66
N ALA A 252 5.35 0.58 -3.69
CA ALA A 252 4.88 0.17 -2.37
C ALA A 252 4.11 1.28 -1.62
N GLY A 253 4.37 2.55 -1.94
CA GLY A 253 3.65 3.70 -1.36
C GLY A 253 2.13 3.61 -1.54
N SER A 254 1.68 3.21 -2.73
CA SER A 254 0.25 3.03 -3.03
C SER A 254 -0.41 1.90 -2.22
N THR A 255 0.38 0.96 -1.69
CA THR A 255 -0.14 -0.16 -0.90
C THR A 255 -0.35 0.21 0.56
N ALA A 256 0.52 1.06 1.13
CA ALA A 256 0.39 1.40 2.55
C ALA A 256 -0.60 2.51 2.86
N ASP A 257 -0.99 3.33 1.88
CA ASP A 257 -2.07 4.33 2.06
C ASP A 257 -3.41 3.72 2.52
N PHE A 258 -3.54 2.40 2.49
CA PHE A 258 -4.72 1.63 2.88
C PHE A 258 -4.62 0.97 4.26
N VAL A 259 -3.49 1.15 4.96
CA VAL A 259 -3.28 0.67 6.34
C VAL A 259 -3.71 1.72 7.33
#